data_AF-A0A0A5FQS0-F1
#
_entry.id   AF-A0A0A5FQS0-F1
#
_cell.length_a   1.000
_cell.length_b   1.000
_cell.length_c   1.000
_cell.angle_alpha   90.00
_cell.angle_beta   90.00
_cell.angle_gamma   90.00
#
_symmetry.space_group_name_H-M   'P 1'
#
loop_
_entity.id
_entity.type
_entity.pdbx_description
1 polymer ?
#
loop_
_entity_poly.entity_id
_entity_poly.type
_entity_poly.pdbx_seq_one_letter_code
_entity_poly.pdbx_strand_id
1 'polypeptide(L)'
;MSSNSVLPQLYLLCVSKDEDGAFAKVNTVFSEEEKIIRLGIDNFTYKNLNIAVSTRYFDKMPGLDYEYKLLIAYRCDPVNKEFAGYFECILGKQHKTLEFPCSKSFIESIEWVSKIRSIEQLEHLEWKD
;
A
#
# COMPACT_ATOMS: atom_id res chain seq x y z
N MET A 1 -13.91 23.58 -14.15
CA MET A 1 -14.02 22.12 -14.39
C MET A 1 -13.08 21.45 -13.41
N SER A 2 -13.61 20.77 -12.39
CA SER A 2 -12.81 20.04 -11.41
C SER A 2 -12.12 18.89 -12.13
N SER A 3 -10.81 19.00 -12.35
CA SER A 3 -10.00 17.83 -12.71
C SER A 3 -10.11 16.86 -11.54
N ASN A 4 -10.95 15.84 -11.66
CA ASN A 4 -10.90 14.69 -10.75
C ASN A 4 -9.52 14.08 -10.95
N SER A 5 -8.55 14.46 -10.13
CA SER A 5 -7.22 13.87 -10.19
C SER A 5 -7.37 12.39 -9.87
N VAL A 6 -7.17 11.54 -10.86
CA VAL A 6 -7.13 10.09 -10.66
C VAL A 6 -5.91 9.83 -9.79
N LEU A 7 -6.14 9.33 -8.58
CA LEU A 7 -5.06 8.91 -7.70
C LEU A 7 -4.55 7.53 -8.14
N PRO A 8 -3.24 7.25 -8.00
CA PRO A 8 -2.73 5.92 -8.25
C PRO A 8 -3.39 4.91 -7.33
N GLN A 9 -3.73 3.75 -7.86
CA GLN A 9 -4.20 2.60 -7.08
C GLN A 9 -3.01 1.72 -6.75
N LEU A 10 -2.89 1.29 -5.49
CA LEU A 10 -1.72 0.58 -4.99
C LEU A 10 -2.11 -0.83 -4.56
N TYR A 11 -2.00 -1.81 -5.45
CA TYR A 11 -2.28 -3.21 -5.13
C TYR A 11 -1.04 -3.88 -4.57
N LEU A 12 -1.11 -4.30 -3.32
CA LEU A 12 -0.01 -4.96 -2.64
C LEU A 12 0.11 -6.40 -3.12
N LEU A 13 1.25 -6.72 -3.73
CA LEU A 13 1.59 -8.06 -4.20
C LEU A 13 2.26 -8.89 -3.10
N CYS A 14 3.19 -8.29 -2.36
CA CYS A 14 3.79 -8.91 -1.19
C CYS A 14 4.47 -7.88 -0.27
N VAL A 15 4.78 -8.32 0.95
CA VAL A 15 5.59 -7.59 1.94
C VAL A 15 6.74 -8.50 2.31
N SER A 16 7.97 -8.09 2.05
CA SER A 16 9.14 -8.96 2.21
C SER A 16 10.38 -8.16 2.62
N LYS A 17 11.49 -8.89 2.75
CA LYS A 17 12.83 -8.37 3.03
C LYS A 17 13.83 -9.02 2.10
N ASP A 18 14.77 -8.21 1.64
CA ASP A 18 15.97 -8.65 0.92
C ASP A 18 17.20 -7.89 1.43
N GLU A 19 18.29 -7.95 0.68
CA GLU A 19 19.56 -7.30 1.02
C GLU A 19 19.45 -5.77 1.12
N ASP A 20 18.51 -5.16 0.38
CA ASP A 20 18.24 -3.71 0.39
C ASP A 20 17.24 -3.30 1.51
N GLY A 21 16.80 -4.25 2.33
CA GLY A 21 15.93 -4.01 3.48
C GLY A 21 14.48 -4.45 3.25
N ALA A 22 13.57 -3.91 4.07
CA ALA A 22 12.17 -4.26 3.99
C ALA A 22 11.42 -3.46 2.92
N PHE A 23 10.51 -4.12 2.22
CA PHE A 23 9.75 -3.50 1.15
C PHE A 23 8.32 -4.06 1.05
N ALA A 24 7.46 -3.26 0.45
CA ALA A 24 6.19 -3.68 -0.13
C ALA A 24 6.33 -3.68 -1.66
N LYS A 25 6.09 -4.83 -2.31
CA LYS A 25 5.99 -4.91 -3.78
C LYS A 25 4.56 -4.55 -4.14
N VAL A 26 4.39 -3.51 -4.95
CA VAL A 26 3.08 -2.91 -5.23
C VAL A 26 2.87 -2.84 -6.74
N ASN A 27 1.77 -3.41 -7.25
CA ASN A 27 1.28 -3.07 -8.58
C ASN A 27 0.54 -1.72 -8.49
N THR A 28 1.12 -0.70 -9.11
CA THR A 28 0.53 0.64 -9.17
C THR A 28 -0.22 0.80 -10.47
N VAL A 29 -1.50 1.18 -10.41
CA VAL A 29 -2.34 1.47 -11.57
C VAL A 29 -2.66 2.95 -11.61
N PHE A 30 -2.30 3.63 -12.68
CA PHE A 30 -2.53 5.07 -12.88
C PHE A 30 -3.03 5.32 -14.31
N SER A 31 -4.24 5.85 -14.47
CA SER A 31 -4.84 6.15 -15.78
C SER A 31 -4.75 4.99 -16.78
N GLU A 32 -5.06 3.77 -16.34
CA GLU A 32 -5.00 2.50 -17.11
C GLU A 32 -3.60 1.95 -17.39
N GLU A 33 -2.54 2.65 -16.97
CA GLU A 33 -1.18 2.15 -17.03
C GLU A 33 -0.81 1.45 -15.71
N GLU A 34 -0.10 0.33 -15.82
CA GLU A 34 0.35 -0.45 -14.67
C GLU A 34 1.87 -0.42 -14.55
N LYS A 35 2.38 -0.31 -13.32
CA LYS A 35 3.80 -0.42 -13.01
C LYS A 35 4.00 -1.08 -11.65
N ILE A 36 4.84 -2.12 -11.64
CA ILE A 36 5.24 -2.77 -10.39
C ILE A 36 6.39 -1.98 -9.78
N ILE A 37 6.19 -1.50 -8.56
CA ILE A 37 7.17 -0.71 -7.82
C ILE A 37 7.61 -1.40 -6.53
N ARG A 38 8.84 -1.08 -6.12
CA ARG A 38 9.37 -1.34 -4.79
C ARG A 38 9.08 -0.13 -3.90
N LEU A 39 8.15 -0.26 -2.97
CA LEU A 39 7.96 0.72 -1.91
C LEU A 39 8.84 0.33 -0.71
N GLY A 40 9.95 1.05 -0.51
CA GLY A 40 10.80 0.86 0.66
C GLY A 40 10.04 1.18 1.95
N ILE A 41 10.11 0.29 2.93
CA ILE A 41 9.48 0.47 4.24
C ILE A 41 10.47 0.17 5.35
N ASP A 42 10.31 0.84 6.49
CA ASP A 42 11.12 0.54 7.66
C ASP A 42 10.66 -0.76 8.36
N ASN A 43 11.47 -1.25 9.29
CA ASN A 43 11.21 -2.48 10.02
C ASN A 43 9.92 -2.46 10.87
N PHE A 44 9.51 -1.30 11.40
CA PHE A 44 8.30 -1.19 12.20
C PHE A 44 7.07 -1.31 11.30
N THR A 45 7.04 -0.56 10.19
CA THR A 45 5.98 -0.66 9.19
C THR A 45 5.89 -2.05 8.60
N TYR A 46 7.03 -2.65 8.23
CA TYR A 46 7.10 -4.03 7.73
C TYR A 46 6.41 -5.03 8.66
N LYS A 47 6.73 -5.00 9.97
CA LYS A 47 6.15 -5.95 10.92
C LYS A 47 4.63 -5.82 11.00
N ASN A 48 4.15 -4.58 11.15
CA ASN A 48 2.71 -4.32 11.31
C ASN A 48 1.93 -4.62 10.03
N LEU A 49 2.44 -4.19 8.87
CA LEU A 49 1.80 -4.46 7.59
C LEU A 49 1.80 -5.96 7.28
N ASN A 50 2.91 -6.67 7.53
CA ASN A 50 2.99 -8.12 7.32
C ASN A 50 2.01 -8.90 8.21
N ILE A 51 1.86 -8.50 9.49
CA ILE A 51 0.84 -9.07 10.37
C ILE A 51 -0.56 -8.80 9.83
N ALA A 52 -0.82 -7.57 9.38
CA ALA A 52 -2.13 -7.20 8.86
C ALA A 52 -2.47 -8.03 7.61
N VAL A 53 -1.58 -8.14 6.63
CA VAL A 53 -1.87 -8.85 5.36
C VAL A 53 -1.86 -10.37 5.50
N SER A 54 -1.22 -10.92 6.54
CA SER A 54 -1.27 -12.36 6.83
C SER A 54 -2.49 -12.76 7.67
N THR A 55 -3.22 -11.79 8.22
CA THR A 55 -4.44 -12.03 8.99
C THR A 55 -5.59 -12.38 8.06
N ARG A 56 -6.34 -13.44 8.40
CA ARG A 56 -7.57 -13.80 7.69
C ARG A 56 -8.73 -12.96 8.23
N TYR A 57 -9.27 -12.09 7.37
CA TYR A 57 -10.41 -11.23 7.73
C TYR A 57 -11.76 -11.76 7.26
N PHE A 58 -11.73 -12.73 6.35
CA PHE A 58 -12.89 -13.42 5.80
C PHE A 58 -12.66 -14.94 5.83
N ASP A 59 -13.73 -15.72 5.82
CA ASP A 59 -13.61 -17.16 5.60
C ASP A 59 -13.22 -17.40 4.14
N LYS A 60 -12.06 -18.03 3.91
CA LYS A 60 -11.55 -18.25 2.54
C LYS A 60 -12.51 -19.18 1.80
N MET A 61 -13.17 -18.64 0.78
CA MET A 61 -14.03 -19.41 -0.11
C MET A 61 -13.20 -20.11 -1.20
N PRO A 62 -13.56 -21.33 -1.62
CA PRO A 62 -12.89 -22.01 -2.73
C PRO A 62 -12.92 -21.16 -4.01
N GLY A 63 -11.78 -21.03 -4.68
CA GLY A 63 -11.65 -20.29 -5.94
C GLY A 63 -11.58 -18.77 -5.81
N LEU A 64 -11.50 -18.23 -4.59
CA LEU A 64 -11.22 -16.81 -4.35
C LEU A 64 -9.88 -16.64 -3.65
N ASP A 65 -9.11 -15.65 -4.10
CA ASP A 65 -7.89 -15.21 -3.47
C ASP A 65 -8.04 -13.82 -2.85
N TYR A 66 -7.21 -13.59 -1.85
CA TYR A 66 -7.16 -12.31 -1.15
C TYR A 66 -6.41 -11.30 -2.00
N GLU A 67 -7.01 -10.14 -2.15
CA GLU A 67 -6.38 -8.96 -2.73
C GLU A 67 -6.26 -7.88 -1.65
N TYR A 68 -5.16 -7.14 -1.69
CA TYR A 68 -4.87 -6.09 -0.72
C TYR A 68 -4.57 -4.81 -1.47
N LYS A 69 -5.33 -3.75 -1.18
CA LYS A 69 -5.13 -2.44 -1.78
C LYS A 69 -4.69 -1.45 -0.72
N LEU A 70 -3.44 -0.97 -0.79
CA LEU A 70 -2.96 0.12 0.05
C LEU A 70 -3.75 1.39 -0.30
N LEU A 71 -4.29 2.05 0.72
CA LEU A 71 -5.06 3.27 0.54
C LEU A 71 -4.15 4.49 0.67
N ILE A 72 -4.39 5.50 -0.17
CA ILE A 72 -3.78 6.83 -0.03
C ILE A 72 -4.56 7.61 1.02
N ALA A 73 -4.50 7.09 2.24
CA ALA A 73 -5.15 7.63 3.42
C ALA A 73 -4.33 7.23 4.65
N TYR A 74 -4.35 8.07 5.67
CA TYR A 74 -3.63 7.82 6.91
C TYR A 74 -4.22 8.60 8.08
N ARG A 75 -3.92 8.15 9.29
CA ARG A 75 -4.22 8.84 10.55
C ARG A 75 -2.92 9.25 11.22
N CYS A 76 -2.91 10.45 11.79
CA CYS A 76 -1.85 10.95 12.64
C CYS A 76 -2.47 11.38 13.98
N ASP A 77 -2.02 10.76 15.08
CA ASP A 77 -2.31 11.24 16.43
C ASP A 77 -1.24 12.28 16.83
N PRO A 78 -1.59 13.57 16.96
CA PRO A 78 -0.61 14.60 17.28
C PRO A 78 -0.08 14.52 18.71
N VAL A 79 -0.79 13.86 19.62
CA VAL A 79 -0.43 13.75 21.04
C VAL A 79 0.59 12.62 21.23
N ASN A 80 0.28 11.44 20.68
CA ASN A 80 1.11 10.25 20.86
C ASN A 80 2.14 10.06 19.73
N LYS A 81 2.08 10.89 18.68
CA LYS A 81 2.88 10.76 17.45
C LYS A 81 2.73 9.36 16.82
N GLU A 82 1.54 8.79 16.94
CA GLU A 82 1.20 7.50 16.36
C GLU A 82 0.64 7.72 14.96
N PHE A 83 1.13 6.91 14.01
CA PHE A 83 0.67 6.94 12.64
C PHE A 83 0.02 5.61 12.29
N ALA A 84 -1.09 5.68 11.55
CA ALA A 84 -1.75 4.49 11.01
C ALA A 84 -1.97 4.65 9.51
N GLY A 85 -1.58 3.62 8.77
CA GLY A 85 -1.92 3.45 7.36
C GLY A 85 -3.20 2.63 7.22
N TYR A 86 -3.78 2.68 6.04
CA TYR A 86 -4.98 1.90 5.72
C TYR A 86 -4.75 1.02 4.50
N PHE A 87 -5.36 -0.16 4.52
CA PHE A 87 -5.52 -0.99 3.33
C PHE A 87 -6.92 -1.56 3.27
N GLU A 88 -7.38 -1.85 2.07
CA GLU A 88 -8.60 -2.58 1.81
C GLU A 88 -8.25 -4.05 1.56
N CYS A 89 -8.84 -4.94 2.35
CA CYS A 89 -8.82 -6.37 2.13
C CYS A 89 -10.03 -6.75 1.30
N ILE A 90 -9.79 -7.44 0.18
CA ILE A 90 -10.79 -7.77 -0.83
C ILE A 90 -10.80 -9.30 -1.01
N LEU A 91 -11.98 -9.91 -0.96
CA LEU A 91 -12.20 -11.32 -1.27
C LEU A 91 -13.46 -11.46 -2.13
N GLY A 92 -13.30 -11.52 -3.45
CA GLY A 92 -14.42 -11.49 -4.40
C GLY A 92 -15.24 -10.20 -4.26
N LYS A 93 -16.47 -10.31 -3.72
CA LYS A 93 -17.36 -9.15 -3.49
C LYS A 93 -17.28 -8.59 -2.07
N GLN A 94 -16.46 -9.17 -1.20
CA GLN A 94 -16.32 -8.73 0.18
C GLN A 94 -15.15 -7.76 0.30
N HIS A 95 -15.39 -6.63 0.94
CA HIS A 95 -14.41 -5.55 1.11
C HIS A 95 -14.37 -5.14 2.58
N LYS A 96 -13.18 -4.94 3.12
CA LYS A 96 -13.00 -4.42 4.48
C LYS A 96 -11.77 -3.53 4.55
N THR A 97 -11.98 -2.28 4.93
CA THR A 97 -10.89 -1.36 5.25
C THR A 97 -10.33 -1.68 6.63
N LEU A 98 -9.01 -1.72 6.72
CA LEU A 98 -8.27 -2.10 7.91
C LEU A 98 -7.18 -1.08 8.15
N GLU A 99 -6.93 -0.80 9.42
CA GLU A 99 -5.84 0.05 9.86
C GLU A 99 -4.65 -0.78 10.36
N PHE A 100 -3.45 -0.27 10.16
CA PHE A 100 -2.24 -0.84 10.74
C PHE A 100 -1.31 0.28 11.24
N PRO A 101 -0.64 0.09 12.39
CA PRO A 101 0.39 1.02 12.83
C PRO A 101 1.53 1.11 11.82
N CYS A 102 2.03 2.31 11.56
CA CYS A 102 3.11 2.54 10.62
C CYS A 102 4.04 3.66 11.11
N SER A 103 5.16 3.82 10.44
CA SER A 103 6.09 4.91 10.74
C SER A 103 5.68 6.21 10.06
N LYS A 104 6.28 7.32 10.51
CA LYS A 104 6.18 8.61 9.82
C LYS A 104 6.71 8.54 8.38
N SER A 105 7.81 7.84 8.13
CA SER A 105 8.41 7.74 6.78
C SER A 105 7.49 7.01 5.79
N PHE A 106 6.72 6.02 6.29
CA PHE A 106 5.68 5.41 5.48
C PHE A 106 4.59 6.42 5.09
N ILE A 107 4.12 7.24 6.05
CA ILE A 107 3.14 8.30 5.75
C ILE A 107 3.68 9.31 4.75
N GLU A 108 4.93 9.75 4.89
CA GLU A 108 5.58 10.65 3.93
C GLU A 108 5.63 10.04 2.52
N SER A 109 5.82 8.73 2.42
CA SER A 109 5.78 7.99 1.15
C SER A 109 4.37 7.97 0.55
N ILE A 110 3.34 7.70 1.36
CA ILE A 110 1.93 7.72 0.91
C ILE A 110 1.51 9.14 0.49
N GLU A 111 1.91 10.17 1.24
CA GLU A 111 1.69 11.57 0.86
C GLU A 111 2.40 11.93 -0.44
N TRP A 112 3.62 11.46 -0.65
CA TRP A 112 4.34 11.66 -1.90
C TRP A 112 3.62 10.99 -3.08
N VAL A 113 3.16 9.75 -2.91
CA VAL A 113 2.37 9.03 -3.93
C VAL A 113 1.08 9.78 -4.27
N SER A 114 0.40 10.40 -3.29
CA SER A 114 -0.80 11.23 -3.54
C SER A 114 -0.55 12.43 -4.45
N LYS A 115 0.70 12.88 -4.54
CA LYS A 115 1.13 14.04 -5.32
C LYS A 115 1.59 13.66 -6.74
N ILE A 116 1.70 12.36 -7.04
CA ILE A 116 2.03 11.87 -8.38
C ILE A 116 0.93 12.27 -9.36
N ARG A 117 1.35 12.64 -10.57
CA ARG A 117 0.51 13.09 -11.68
C ARG A 117 0.73 12.26 -12.95
N SER A 118 1.76 11.42 -12.99
CA SER A 118 2.05 10.54 -14.11
C SER A 118 2.86 9.31 -13.67
N ILE A 119 2.75 8.20 -14.41
CA ILE A 119 3.38 6.93 -14.04
C ILE A 119 4.91 6.95 -14.20
N GLU A 120 5.45 7.83 -15.05
CA GLU A 120 6.88 8.03 -15.25
C GLU A 120 7.57 8.52 -13.97
N GLN A 121 6.84 9.24 -13.10
CA GLN A 121 7.38 9.66 -11.80
C GLN A 121 7.72 8.46 -10.89
N LEU A 122 7.24 7.26 -11.20
CA LEU A 122 7.51 6.03 -10.47
C LEU A 122 8.69 5.21 -11.04
N GLU A 123 9.31 5.62 -12.15
CA GLU A 123 10.40 4.86 -12.80
C GLU A 123 11.57 4.53 -11.88
N HIS A 124 11.94 5.45 -11.00
CA HIS A 124 13.03 5.25 -10.04
C HIS A 124 12.70 4.21 -8.96
N LEU A 125 11.43 3.82 -8.82
CA LEU A 125 10.95 2.79 -7.89
C LEU A 125 10.60 1.48 -8.61
N GLU A 126 10.77 1.42 -9.92
CA GLU A 126 10.39 0.25 -10.72
C GLU A 126 11.10 -1.01 -10.22
N TRP A 127 10.32 -2.08 -10.06
CA TRP A 127 10.84 -3.37 -9.66
C TRP A 127 11.72 -3.93 -10.78
N LYS A 128 13.01 -4.11 -10.49
CA LYS A 128 13.96 -4.77 -11.41
C LYS A 128 14.12 -6.21 -10.95
N ASP A 129 13.90 -7.15 -11.86
CA ASP A 129 14.05 -8.59 -11.63
C ASP A 129 15.50 -9.01 -11.38
#